data_AF-A0A2N2K449-F1
#
_entry.id   AF-A0A2N2K449-F1
#
_cell.length_a   1.000
_cell.length_b   1.000
_cell.length_c   1.000
_cell.angle_alpha   90.00
_cell.angle_beta   90.00
_cell.angle_gamma   90.00
#
_symmetry.space_group_name_H-M   'P 1'
#
loop_
_entity.id
_entity.type
_entity.pdbx_description
1 polymer ?
#
loop_
_entity_poly.entity_id
_entity_poly.type
_entity_poly.pdbx_seq_one_letter_code
_entity_poly.pdbx_strand_id
1 'polypeptide(L)' 'MSNSNPYIPMPVQITKIIDEVDTHDIKTFRFTFLNKEDGQKFQYLPGQFAELSIYGKGESPIGIASS' A
#
# COMPACT_ATOMS: atom_id res chain seq x y z
N MET A 1 -2.08 -23.49 3.02
CA MET A 1 -1.90 -22.03 2.95
C MET A 1 -0.42 -21.78 2.75
N SER A 2 -0.01 -21.25 1.59
CA SER A 2 1.41 -20.92 1.40
C SER A 2 1.76 -19.79 2.36
N ASN A 3 2.54 -20.11 3.38
CA ASN A 3 2.89 -19.23 4.48
C ASN A 3 3.96 -18.23 3.99
N SER A 4 3.56 -17.31 3.11
CA SER A 4 4.44 -16.21 2.65
C SER A 4 4.70 -15.30 3.84
N ASN A 5 5.98 -15.03 4.10
CA ASN A 5 6.40 -14.19 5.22
C ASN A 5 5.85 -12.76 5.06
N PRO A 6 4.94 -12.29 5.93
CA PRO A 6 4.34 -10.96 5.80
C PRO A 6 5.33 -9.82 6.06
N TYR A 7 6.49 -10.10 6.65
CA TYR A 7 7.55 -9.13 6.89
C TYR A 7 8.46 -8.89 5.68
N ILE A 8 8.27 -9.65 4.58
CA ILE A 8 8.97 -9.36 3.33
C ILE A 8 8.14 -8.30 2.59
N PRO A 9 8.66 -7.07 2.41
CA PRO A 9 7.91 -6.00 1.78
C PRO A 9 7.67 -6.31 0.30
N MET A 10 6.49 -5.95 -0.19
CA MET A 10 6.14 -5.99 -1.62
C MET A 10 6.39 -4.60 -2.21
N PRO A 11 7.40 -4.42 -3.09
CA PRO A 11 7.72 -3.10 -3.64
C PRO A 11 6.57 -2.55 -4.49
N VAL A 12 6.18 -1.31 -4.20
CA VAL A 12 5.15 -0.58 -4.94
C VAL A 12 5.68 0.76 -5.43
N GLN A 13 5.06 1.30 -6.48
CA GLN A 13 5.32 2.65 -6.96
C GLN A 13 4.04 3.50 -6.93
N ILE A 14 4.19 4.79 -6.65
CA ILE A 14 3.09 5.75 -6.75
C ILE A 14 2.85 6.03 -8.24
N THR A 15 1.61 5.83 -8.69
CA THR A 15 1.18 6.10 -10.07
C THR A 15 0.27 7.31 -10.17
N LYS A 16 -0.35 7.71 -9.06
CA LYS A 16 -1.20 8.89 -8.98
C LYS A 16 -1.19 9.45 -7.57
N ILE A 17 -1.20 10.77 -7.47
CA ILE A 17 -1.45 11.52 -6.24
C ILE A 17 -2.68 12.39 -6.54
N ILE A 18 -3.64 12.41 -5.61
CA ILE A 18 -4.88 13.18 -5.72
C ILE A 18 -5.00 14.04 -4.47
N ASP A 19 -5.19 15.34 -4.65
CA ASP A 19 -5.63 16.23 -3.59
C ASP A 19 -7.15 16.07 -3.43
N GLU A 20 -7.58 15.61 -2.26
CA GLU A 20 -9.01 15.38 -1.98
C GLU A 20 -9.72 16.68 -1.54
N VAL A 21 -8.93 17.69 -1.13
CA VAL A 21 -9.39 18.98 -0.64
C VAL A 21 -8.46 20.11 -1.09
N ASP A 22 -9.01 21.31 -1.28
CA ASP A 22 -8.25 22.49 -1.74
C ASP A 22 -7.18 22.95 -0.74
N THR A 23 -7.25 22.51 0.52
CA THR A 23 -6.24 22.76 1.56
C THR A 23 -5.00 21.85 1.43
N HIS A 24 -5.04 20.84 0.57
CA HIS A 24 -3.94 19.91 0.26
C HIS A 24 -3.42 19.06 1.45
N ASP A 25 -4.12 19.09 2.58
CA ASP A 25 -3.80 18.33 3.80
C ASP A 25 -4.36 16.89 3.75
N ILE A 26 -5.34 16.62 2.88
CA ILE A 26 -5.84 15.27 2.60
C ILE A 26 -5.46 14.87 1.18
N LYS A 27 -4.70 13.78 1.05
CA LYS A 27 -4.25 13.24 -0.23
C LYS A 27 -4.52 11.74 -0.35
N THR A 28 -4.94 11.32 -1.52
CA THR A 28 -5.00 9.90 -1.91
C THR A 28 -3.80 9.55 -2.77
N PHE A 29 -3.08 8.50 -2.37
CA PHE A 29 -1.96 7.94 -3.12
C PHE A 29 -2.38 6.62 -3.76
N ARG A 30 -2.25 6.51 -5.09
CA ARG A 30 -2.50 5.26 -5.81
C ARG A 30 -1.19 4.53 -6.06
N PHE A 31 -1.12 3.32 -5.56
CA PHE A 31 0.04 2.44 -5.71
C PHE A 31 -0.21 1.37 -6.76
N THR A 32 0.85 0.95 -7.44
CA THR A 32 0.85 -0.30 -8.21
C THR A 32 2.06 -1.13 -7.81
N PHE A 33 1.91 -2.46 -7.79
CA PHE A 33 3.01 -3.37 -7.51
C PHE A 33 4.05 -3.31 -8.63
N LEU A 34 5.33 -3.26 -8.27
CA LEU A 34 6.42 -3.34 -9.25
C LEU A 34 6.45 -4.73 -9.90
N ASN A 35 6.22 -5.77 -9.12
CA ASN A 35 6.12 -7.14 -9.62
C ASN A 35 4.66 -7.54 -9.74
N LYS A 36 4.25 -8.01 -10.93
CA LYS A 36 2.88 -8.47 -11.18
C LYS A 36 2.48 -9.64 -10.26
N GLU A 37 3.43 -10.51 -9.94
CA GLU A 37 3.19 -11.65 -9.04
C GLU A 37 2.83 -11.23 -7.62
N ASP A 38 3.41 -10.13 -7.12
CA ASP A 38 3.11 -9.63 -5.77
C ASP A 38 1.65 -9.19 -5.70
N GLY A 39 1.17 -8.48 -6.73
CA GLY A 39 -0.24 -8.10 -6.84
C GLY A 39 -1.20 -9.29 -6.95
N GLN A 40 -0.80 -10.39 -7.58
CA GLN A 40 -1.60 -11.62 -7.63
C GLN A 40 -1.63 -12.37 -6.30
N LYS A 41 -0.56 -12.26 -5.50
CA LYS A 41 -0.42 -12.89 -4.18
C LYS A 41 -1.04 -12.03 -3.07
N PHE A 42 -1.19 -10.72 -3.31
CA PHE A 42 -1.73 -9.78 -2.35
C PHE A 42 -3.20 -10.08 -2.05
N GLN A 43 -3.42 -10.63 -0.86
CA GLN A 43 -4.75 -10.95 -0.34
C GLN A 43 -4.86 -10.36 1.06
N TYR A 44 -6.01 -9.77 1.36
CA TYR A 44 -6.32 -9.20 2.66
C TYR A 44 -7.77 -9.51 3.03
N LEU A 45 -8.03 -9.53 4.32
CA LEU A 45 -9.36 -9.65 4.89
C LEU A 45 -9.90 -8.26 5.26
N PRO A 46 -11.22 -8.05 5.21
CA PRO A 46 -11.83 -6.81 5.70
C PRO A 46 -11.39 -6.49 7.14
N GLY A 47 -11.01 -5.24 7.38
CA GLY A 47 -10.49 -4.76 8.67
C GLY A 47 -8.97 -4.83 8.81
N GLN A 48 -8.24 -5.39 7.84
CA GLN A 48 -6.78 -5.27 7.78
C GLN A 48 -6.35 -3.93 7.16
N PHE A 49 -5.12 -3.54 7.45
CA PHE A 49 -4.45 -2.37 6.87
C PHE A 49 -3.12 -2.80 6.26
N ALA A 50 -2.59 -1.98 5.35
CA ALA A 50 -1.25 -2.16 4.81
C ALA A 50 -0.26 -1.31 5.61
N GLU A 51 0.90 -1.87 5.93
CA GLU A 51 2.00 -1.12 6.53
C GLU A 51 2.92 -0.60 5.42
N LEU A 52 2.97 0.72 5.26
CA LEU A 52 3.80 1.37 4.25
C LEU A 52 5.12 1.78 4.89
N SER A 53 6.21 1.15 4.48
CA SER A 53 7.56 1.48 4.95
C SER A 53 8.35 2.23 3.89
N ILE A 54 9.04 3.30 4.31
CA ILE A 54 9.99 4.05 3.48
C ILE A 54 11.37 3.98 4.13
N TYR A 55 12.34 3.44 3.40
CA TYR A 55 13.72 3.31 3.87
C TYR A 55 14.28 4.63 4.40
N GLY A 56 14.77 4.62 5.62
CA GLY A 56 15.35 5.80 6.27
C GLY A 56 14.35 6.89 6.70
N LYS A 57 13.03 6.64 6.58
CA LYS A 57 11.99 7.58 7.03
C LYS A 57 11.07 7.00 8.09
N GLY A 58 10.75 5.70 8.00
CA GLY A 58 9.89 5.00 8.95
C GLY A 58 8.75 4.28 8.26
N GLU A 59 7.71 3.97 9.03
CA GLU A 59 6.54 3.22 8.59
C GLU A 59 5.24 3.88 9.05
N SER A 60 4.16 3.64 8.31
CA SER A 60 2.84 4.16 8.64
C SER A 60 1.75 3.16 8.23
N PRO A 61 0.74 2.91 9.10
CA PRO A 61 -0.40 2.08 8.75
C PRO A 61 -1.36 2.85 7.82
N ILE A 62 -1.74 2.24 6.71
CA ILE A 62 -2.62 2.82 5.69
C ILE A 62 -3.83 1.90 5.47
N GLY A 63 -5.03 2.47 5.56
CA GLY A 63 -6.26 1.76 5.23
C GLY A 63 -6.33 1.39 3.75
N ILE A 64 -6.75 0.17 3.45
CA ILE A 64 -6.93 -0.30 2.06
C ILE A 64 -8.33 0.12 1.59
N ALA A 65 -8.42 1.08 0.68
CA ALA A 65 -9.68 1.68 0.22
C ALA A 65 -10.14 1.18 -1.17
N SER A 66 -9.41 0.25 -1.79
CA SER A 66 -9.75 -0.37 -3.07
C SER A 66 -10.34 -1.76 -2.88
N SER A 67 -11.12 -2.23 -3.85
CA SER A 67 -11.68 -3.58 -3.96
C SER A 67 -11.27 -4.22 -5.27
#